data_AF-A0A101HI32-F1
#
_entry.id   AF-A0A101HI32-F1
#
_cell.length_a   1.000
_cell.length_b   1.000
_cell.length_c   1.000
_cell.angle_alpha   90.00
_cell.angle_beta   90.00
_cell.angle_gamma   90.00
#
_symmetry.space_group_name_H-M   'P 1'
#
loop_
_entity.id
_entity.type
_entity.pdbx_description
1 polymer ?
#
loop_
_entity_poly.entity_id
_entity_poly.type
_entity_poly.pdbx_seq_one_letter_code
_entity_poly.pdbx_strand_id
1 'polypeptide(L)'
;METVSNILDYTKQVPEKVKSGDFVYYIFPNPQKFLSNLVNQGYILHGTSRKIEGKLIPQRAYDEAKKFGNQKAIYLTSDSLVAIFTALTGGVNEIDARRNSIRSKRGKDGNYEYIETYFAVSNPVKVREKGYVYIFNNDVADANENNEYISRKPIKPIMIIQVERKNFPYKIEKIA
;
A
#
# COMPACT_ATOMS: atom_id res chain seq x y z
N MET A 1 -21.75 5.85 -7.14
CA MET A 1 -20.39 6.31 -6.80
C MET A 1 -20.25 6.13 -5.31
N GLU A 2 -19.30 5.30 -4.88
CA GLU A 2 -19.14 5.01 -3.46
C GLU A 2 -18.62 6.22 -2.68
N THR A 3 -19.02 6.29 -1.42
CA THR A 3 -18.71 7.40 -0.53
C THR A 3 -17.90 6.93 0.68
N VAL A 4 -17.29 7.88 1.40
CA VAL A 4 -16.67 7.63 2.70
C VAL A 4 -17.63 6.90 3.66
N SER A 5 -18.92 7.23 3.63
CA SER A 5 -19.91 6.58 4.50
C SER A 5 -20.00 5.07 4.23
N ASN A 6 -20.04 4.69 2.94
CA ASN A 6 -20.07 3.28 2.55
C ASN A 6 -18.83 2.51 3.02
N ILE A 7 -17.65 3.14 2.92
CA ILE A 7 -16.38 2.55 3.39
C ILE A 7 -16.41 2.32 4.91
N LEU A 8 -17.01 3.23 5.68
CA LEU A 8 -17.06 3.13 7.14
C LEU A 8 -17.98 1.99 7.64
N ASP A 9 -18.94 1.54 6.83
CA ASP A 9 -19.81 0.41 7.17
C ASP A 9 -19.05 -0.92 7.32
N TYR A 10 -17.84 -1.03 6.76
CA TYR A 10 -16.99 -2.22 6.85
C TYR A 10 -16.17 -2.32 8.15
N THR A 11 -16.42 -1.43 9.11
CA THR A 11 -15.72 -1.42 10.40
C THR A 11 -16.59 -0.92 11.54
N LYS A 12 -16.37 -1.46 12.75
CA LYS A 12 -16.94 -0.92 13.99
C LYS A 12 -16.01 0.10 14.66
N GLN A 13 -14.84 0.36 14.06
CA GLN A 13 -13.89 1.33 14.57
C GLN A 13 -14.41 2.74 14.33
N VAL A 14 -14.26 3.62 15.33
CA VAL A 14 -14.51 5.05 15.16
C VAL A 14 -13.18 5.71 14.79
N PRO A 15 -12.98 6.14 13.53
CA PRO A 15 -11.75 6.82 13.16
C PRO A 15 -11.75 8.27 13.65
N GLU A 16 -10.56 8.78 13.93
CA GLU A 16 -10.33 10.22 14.00
C GLU A 16 -10.21 10.77 12.57
N LYS A 17 -11.05 11.74 12.22
CA LYS A 17 -10.92 12.48 10.96
C LYS A 17 -10.03 13.70 11.17
N VAL A 18 -8.92 13.77 10.43
CA VAL A 18 -7.95 14.86 10.53
C VAL A 18 -7.93 15.66 9.23
N LYS A 19 -7.88 17.00 9.36
CA LYS A 19 -7.73 17.94 8.24
C LYS A 19 -6.42 18.71 8.40
N SER A 20 -5.57 18.67 7.37
CA SER A 20 -4.26 19.33 7.31
C SER A 20 -4.20 20.15 6.02
N GLY A 21 -4.72 21.38 6.03
CA GLY A 21 -4.98 22.12 4.78
C GLY A 21 -6.14 21.49 4.02
N ASP A 22 -5.96 21.23 2.72
CA ASP A 22 -6.96 20.53 1.89
C ASP A 22 -6.82 18.99 1.95
N PHE A 23 -5.76 18.50 2.59
CA PHE A 23 -5.55 17.09 2.82
C PHE A 23 -6.39 16.57 4.00
N VAL A 24 -7.38 15.72 3.69
CA VAL A 24 -8.24 15.06 4.69
C VAL A 24 -7.90 13.58 4.75
N TYR A 25 -7.64 13.08 5.95
CA TYR A 25 -7.32 11.67 6.18
C TYR A 25 -7.92 11.17 7.49
N TYR A 26 -7.90 9.85 7.66
CA TYR A 26 -8.48 9.15 8.79
C TYR A 26 -7.42 8.35 9.54
N ILE A 27 -7.48 8.38 10.86
CA ILE A 27 -6.65 7.56 11.74
C ILE A 27 -7.55 6.52 12.40
N PHE A 28 -7.21 5.25 12.19
CA PHE A 28 -7.93 4.12 12.78
C PHE A 28 -7.09 3.49 13.90
N PRO A 29 -7.71 2.98 14.98
CA PRO A 29 -7.00 2.22 16.01
C PRO A 29 -6.28 0.97 15.47
N ASN A 30 -6.91 0.26 14.55
CA ASN A 30 -6.36 -0.91 13.86
C ASN A 30 -6.55 -0.77 12.34
N PRO A 31 -5.67 0.00 11.67
CA PRO A 31 -5.81 0.27 10.25
C PRO A 31 -5.59 -0.98 9.41
N GLN A 32 -4.74 -1.92 9.84
CA GLN A 32 -4.47 -3.15 9.10
C GLN A 32 -5.72 -4.01 8.96
N LYS A 33 -6.46 -4.23 10.05
CA LYS A 33 -7.70 -5.01 10.01
C LYS A 33 -8.72 -4.37 9.07
N PHE A 34 -8.84 -3.05 9.11
CA PHE A 34 -9.77 -2.34 8.24
C PHE A 34 -9.37 -2.42 6.77
N LEU A 35 -8.10 -2.19 6.44
CA LEU A 35 -7.59 -2.30 5.08
C LEU A 35 -7.77 -3.70 4.51
N SER A 36 -7.55 -4.74 5.32
CA SER A 36 -7.81 -6.13 4.94
C SER A 36 -9.30 -6.37 4.62
N ASN A 37 -10.20 -5.86 5.46
CA ASN A 37 -11.64 -5.93 5.19
C ASN A 37 -12.00 -5.24 3.87
N LEU A 38 -11.46 -4.04 3.60
CA LEU A 38 -11.73 -3.32 2.34
C LEU A 38 -11.23 -4.11 1.13
N VAL A 39 -10.02 -4.67 1.19
CA VAL A 39 -9.51 -5.54 0.11
C VAL A 39 -10.45 -6.72 -0.15
N ASN A 40 -10.98 -7.36 0.90
CA ASN A 40 -11.94 -8.47 0.76
C ASN A 40 -13.28 -8.05 0.13
N GLN A 41 -13.59 -6.74 0.10
CA GLN A 41 -14.76 -6.17 -0.56
C GLN A 41 -14.45 -5.67 -1.99
N GLY A 42 -13.23 -5.90 -2.50
CA GLY A 42 -12.83 -5.54 -3.85
C GLY A 42 -12.23 -4.14 -4.00
N TYR A 43 -11.92 -3.45 -2.90
CA TYR A 43 -11.17 -2.20 -2.96
C TYR A 43 -9.70 -2.43 -3.30
N ILE A 44 -9.10 -1.47 -4.01
CA ILE A 44 -7.68 -1.44 -4.32
C ILE A 44 -7.00 -0.25 -3.64
N LEU A 45 -5.73 -0.41 -3.33
CA LEU A 45 -4.99 0.44 -2.41
C LEU A 45 -3.74 1.01 -3.05
N HIS A 46 -3.43 2.28 -2.77
CA HIS A 46 -2.13 2.87 -3.09
C HIS A 46 -1.44 3.34 -1.81
N GLY A 47 -0.23 2.85 -1.54
CA GLY A 47 0.59 3.31 -0.43
C GLY A 47 1.62 4.34 -0.87
N THR A 48 1.74 5.45 -0.14
CA THR A 48 2.89 6.37 -0.27
C THR A 48 3.17 7.11 1.03
N SER A 49 4.44 7.50 1.26
CA SER A 49 4.79 8.35 2.38
C SER A 49 4.47 9.83 2.17
N ARG A 50 4.09 10.21 0.94
CA ARG A 50 3.81 11.60 0.56
C ARG A 50 2.35 11.95 0.83
N LYS A 51 2.10 13.17 1.31
CA LYS A 51 0.77 13.77 1.30
C LYS A 51 0.49 14.26 -0.13
N ILE A 52 -0.48 13.66 -0.79
CA ILE A 52 -0.91 14.00 -2.15
C ILE A 52 -2.36 14.47 -2.05
N GLU A 53 -2.59 15.73 -2.37
CA GLU A 53 -3.91 16.32 -2.36
C GLU A 53 -4.66 16.05 -3.66
N GLY A 54 -5.97 15.83 -3.58
CA GLY A 54 -6.83 15.66 -4.74
C GLY A 54 -6.61 14.33 -5.47
N LYS A 55 -6.21 14.39 -6.75
CA LYS A 55 -6.05 13.22 -7.62
C LYS A 55 -4.61 12.73 -7.60
N LEU A 56 -4.43 11.42 -7.58
CA LEU A 56 -3.14 10.82 -7.91
C LEU A 56 -2.95 10.96 -9.43
N ILE A 57 -1.76 11.39 -9.83
CA ILE A 57 -1.38 11.58 -11.23
C ILE A 57 -0.37 10.49 -11.60
N PRO A 58 -0.49 9.85 -12.78
CA PRO A 58 0.51 8.90 -13.27
C PRO A 58 1.92 9.49 -13.31
N GLN A 59 2.87 8.81 -12.67
CA GLN A 59 4.29 9.16 -12.65
C GLN A 59 5.12 7.98 -13.15
N ARG A 60 6.29 8.26 -13.73
CA ARG A 60 7.26 7.19 -14.02
C ARG A 60 7.92 6.79 -12.71
N ALA A 61 7.96 5.51 -12.40
CA ALA A 61 8.84 5.01 -11.36
C ALA A 61 10.27 4.99 -11.92
N TYR A 62 11.22 5.58 -11.19
CA TYR A 62 12.65 5.47 -11.49
C TYR A 62 13.18 4.13 -10.98
N ASP A 63 12.64 3.03 -11.49
CA ASP A 63 13.04 1.68 -11.12
C ASP A 63 13.54 0.96 -12.40
N GLU A 64 14.81 1.19 -12.73
CA GLU A 64 15.46 0.65 -13.93
C GLU A 64 15.49 -0.90 -13.92
N ALA A 65 15.36 -1.54 -12.76
CA ALA A 65 15.42 -2.99 -12.62
C ALA A 65 14.16 -3.71 -13.12
N LYS A 66 13.01 -3.03 -13.24
CA LYS A 66 11.77 -3.63 -13.72
C LYS A 66 11.58 -3.33 -15.22
N LYS A 67 11.73 -4.36 -16.05
CA LYS A 67 11.42 -4.35 -17.51
C LYS A 67 10.02 -3.78 -17.85
N PHE A 68 9.08 -3.83 -16.88
CA PHE A 68 7.73 -3.26 -16.94
C PHE A 68 7.47 -2.09 -15.96
N GLY A 69 8.39 -1.80 -15.02
CA GLY A 69 8.22 -0.78 -13.98
C GLY A 69 8.50 0.65 -14.42
N ASN A 70 8.95 0.83 -15.66
CA ASN A 70 9.27 2.15 -16.22
C ASN A 70 8.09 2.84 -16.93
N GLN A 71 6.86 2.34 -16.75
CA GLN A 71 5.66 2.96 -17.31
C GLN A 71 5.21 4.15 -16.47
N LYS A 72 4.69 5.19 -17.14
CA LYS A 72 4.04 6.34 -16.49
C LYS A 72 2.66 5.91 -16.02
N ALA A 73 2.54 5.53 -14.76
CA ALA A 73 1.31 4.97 -14.20
C ALA A 73 1.18 5.24 -12.70
N ILE A 74 0.01 4.90 -12.16
CA ILE A 74 -0.26 4.79 -10.73
C ILE A 74 -0.36 3.30 -10.45
N TYR A 75 0.50 2.82 -9.54
CA TYR A 75 0.51 1.42 -9.12
C TYR A 75 -0.32 1.27 -7.85
N LEU A 76 -1.26 0.34 -7.88
CA LEU A 76 -2.13 -0.01 -6.76
C LEU A 76 -2.03 -1.51 -6.50
N THR A 77 -2.58 -1.96 -5.38
CA THR A 77 -2.57 -3.36 -4.98
C THR A 77 -3.85 -3.73 -4.23
N SER A 78 -4.27 -4.99 -4.35
CA SER A 78 -5.24 -5.60 -3.45
C SER A 78 -4.55 -6.42 -2.34
N ASP A 79 -3.32 -6.07 -1.96
CA ASP A 79 -2.64 -6.59 -0.76
C ASP A 79 -2.49 -5.46 0.27
N SER A 80 -3.21 -5.58 1.39
CA SER A 80 -3.19 -4.59 2.47
C SER A 80 -1.82 -4.40 3.11
N LEU A 81 -1.01 -5.46 3.23
CA LEU A 81 0.33 -5.39 3.81
C LEU A 81 1.30 -4.69 2.86
N VAL A 82 1.21 -5.00 1.56
CA VAL A 82 2.02 -4.31 0.53
C VAL A 82 1.65 -2.83 0.48
N ALA A 83 0.38 -2.47 0.59
CA ALA A 83 -0.06 -1.09 0.64
C ALA A 83 0.51 -0.34 1.86
N ILE A 84 0.44 -0.93 3.06
CA ILE A 84 1.03 -0.33 4.28
C ILE A 84 2.55 -0.23 4.15
N PHE A 85 3.21 -1.28 3.69
CA PHE A 85 4.66 -1.27 3.49
C PHE A 85 5.09 -0.15 2.51
N THR A 86 4.35 0.01 1.42
CA THR A 86 4.59 1.07 0.43
C THR A 86 4.24 2.46 0.99
N ALA A 87 3.28 2.57 1.90
CA ALA A 87 2.99 3.82 2.60
C ALA A 87 4.17 4.31 3.46
N LEU A 88 4.95 3.39 4.03
CA LEU A 88 6.10 3.72 4.88
C LEU A 88 7.40 3.93 4.09
N THR A 89 7.48 3.41 2.86
CA THR A 89 8.74 3.33 2.08
C THR A 89 8.68 4.05 0.74
N GLY A 90 7.50 4.14 0.14
CA GLY A 90 7.28 4.67 -1.21
C GLY A 90 7.35 6.19 -1.25
N GLY A 91 8.13 6.72 -2.20
CA GLY A 91 8.34 8.16 -2.36
C GLY A 91 9.46 8.73 -1.46
N VAL A 92 10.22 7.85 -0.78
CA VAL A 92 11.45 8.17 -0.05
C VAL A 92 12.64 8.02 -1.00
N ASN A 93 13.40 9.10 -1.22
CA ASN A 93 14.45 9.14 -2.25
C ASN A 93 15.63 8.20 -1.92
N GLU A 94 15.90 7.96 -0.64
CA GLU A 94 16.99 7.09 -0.17
C GLU A 94 16.62 5.60 -0.11
N ILE A 95 15.40 5.23 -0.54
CA ILE A 95 14.95 3.85 -0.69
C ILE A 95 14.75 3.58 -2.19
N ASP A 96 15.82 3.15 -2.85
CA ASP A 96 15.86 2.82 -4.28
C ASP A 96 15.36 1.38 -4.59
N ALA A 97 15.48 0.45 -3.64
CA ALA A 97 15.00 -0.91 -3.79
C ALA A 97 14.07 -1.33 -2.65
N ARG A 98 13.03 -2.08 -3.01
CA ARG A 98 12.03 -2.66 -2.09
C ARG A 98 11.78 -4.11 -2.49
N ARG A 99 11.64 -4.99 -1.50
CA ARG A 99 11.31 -6.40 -1.69
C ARG A 99 10.24 -6.81 -0.69
N ASN A 100 9.15 -7.37 -1.20
CA ASN A 100 8.15 -8.08 -0.44
C ASN A 100 8.07 -9.50 -1.01
N SER A 101 8.21 -10.52 -0.16
CA SER A 101 8.23 -11.91 -0.60
C SER A 101 7.72 -12.82 0.51
N ILE A 102 7.34 -14.03 0.13
CA ILE A 102 7.21 -15.15 1.06
C ILE A 102 8.49 -15.96 0.98
N ARG A 103 9.07 -16.31 2.13
CA ARG A 103 10.13 -17.31 2.22
C ARG A 103 9.47 -18.65 2.54
N SER A 104 9.75 -19.64 1.70
CA SER A 104 9.25 -21.00 1.84
C SER A 104 10.39 -22.00 1.76
N LYS A 105 10.25 -23.15 2.41
CA LYS A 105 11.16 -24.28 2.30
C LYS A 105 10.44 -25.44 1.63
N ARG A 106 11.15 -26.21 0.80
CA ARG A 106 10.61 -27.47 0.29
C ARG A 106 10.75 -28.55 1.36
N GLY A 107 9.62 -29.08 1.81
CA GLY A 107 9.49 -30.20 2.73
C GLY A 107 10.01 -31.50 2.10
N LYS A 108 10.19 -32.53 2.94
CA LYS A 108 10.68 -33.85 2.50
C LYS A 108 9.66 -34.60 1.63
N ASP A 109 8.38 -34.26 1.77
CA ASP A 109 7.26 -34.74 0.96
C ASP A 109 7.17 -34.04 -0.41
N GLY A 110 8.07 -33.08 -0.68
CA GLY A 110 8.10 -32.30 -1.91
C GLY A 110 7.21 -31.06 -1.92
N ASN A 111 6.38 -30.85 -0.88
CA ASN A 111 5.51 -29.68 -0.74
C ASN A 111 6.29 -28.46 -0.24
N TYR A 112 5.77 -27.25 -0.49
CA TYR A 112 6.36 -26.03 0.06
C TYR A 112 5.73 -25.69 1.42
N GLU A 113 6.57 -25.58 2.44
CA GLU A 113 6.23 -25.09 3.76
C GLU A 113 6.50 -23.58 3.83
N TYR A 114 5.48 -22.81 4.20
CA TYR A 114 5.64 -21.39 4.51
C TYR A 114 6.55 -21.22 5.74
N ILE A 115 7.56 -20.36 5.62
CA ILE A 115 8.42 -19.99 6.75
C ILE A 115 7.99 -18.62 7.29
N GLU A 116 8.08 -17.60 6.45
CA GLU A 116 7.83 -16.21 6.87
C GLU A 116 7.49 -15.31 5.69
N THR A 117 6.73 -14.24 5.97
CA THR A 117 6.60 -13.09 5.08
C THR A 117 7.76 -12.14 5.35
N TYR A 118 8.43 -11.72 4.29
CA TYR A 118 9.64 -10.92 4.32
C TYR A 118 9.41 -9.57 3.62
N PHE A 119 9.75 -8.49 4.32
CA PHE A 119 9.73 -7.12 3.80
C PHE A 119 11.10 -6.47 3.99
N ALA A 120 11.66 -5.93 2.93
CA ALA A 120 12.98 -5.31 2.98
C ALA A 120 13.13 -4.13 2.04
N VAL A 121 14.05 -3.25 2.41
CA VAL A 121 14.44 -2.06 1.64
C VAL A 121 15.96 -1.92 1.60
N SER A 122 16.49 -1.16 0.66
CA SER A 122 17.93 -0.86 0.59
C SER A 122 18.43 -0.07 1.81
N ASN A 123 17.62 0.85 2.34
CA ASN A 123 17.97 1.68 3.49
C ASN A 123 16.89 1.68 4.60
N PRO A 124 16.91 0.71 5.53
CA PRO A 124 15.87 0.56 6.56
C PRO A 124 15.76 1.71 7.56
N VAL A 125 16.83 2.48 7.73
CA VAL A 125 16.88 3.66 8.62
C VAL A 125 16.00 4.79 8.06
N LYS A 126 15.77 4.80 6.75
CA LYS A 126 14.99 5.84 6.05
C LYS A 126 13.51 5.52 5.93
N VAL A 127 13.08 4.34 6.39
CA VAL A 127 11.67 3.98 6.48
C VAL A 127 10.95 5.00 7.36
N ARG A 128 9.83 5.54 6.86
CA ARG A 128 9.08 6.57 7.58
C ARG A 128 8.30 5.96 8.75
N GLU A 129 8.16 6.74 9.81
CA GLU A 129 7.32 6.36 10.95
C GLU A 129 5.82 6.44 10.63
N LYS A 130 5.44 7.26 9.64
CA LYS A 130 4.06 7.43 9.18
C LYS A 130 3.98 7.47 7.66
N GLY A 131 2.86 6.99 7.14
CA GLY A 131 2.53 6.96 5.72
C GLY A 131 1.04 7.06 5.47
N TYR A 132 0.64 7.06 4.19
CA TYR A 132 -0.76 7.15 3.80
C TYR A 132 -1.13 6.04 2.82
N VAL A 133 -2.29 5.42 3.05
CA VAL A 133 -2.92 4.46 2.16
C VAL A 133 -4.17 5.10 1.57
N TYR A 134 -4.23 5.19 0.25
CA TYR A 134 -5.30 5.77 -0.53
C TYR A 134 -6.20 4.65 -1.04
N ILE A 135 -7.52 4.79 -0.84
CA ILE A 135 -8.52 3.76 -1.14
C ILE A 135 -9.28 4.10 -2.42
N PHE A 136 -9.45 3.13 -3.30
CA PHE A 136 -10.18 3.27 -4.56
C PHE A 136 -11.06 2.04 -4.83
N ASN A 137 -12.12 2.24 -5.62
CA ASN A 137 -12.80 1.15 -6.29
C ASN A 137 -11.85 0.44 -7.26
N ASN A 138 -12.06 -0.85 -7.52
CA ASN A 138 -11.23 -1.59 -8.49
C ASN A 138 -11.44 -1.11 -9.94
N ASP A 139 -12.60 -0.56 -10.29
CA ASP A 139 -12.96 -0.12 -11.64
C ASP A 139 -12.16 1.09 -12.16
N VAL A 140 -11.36 1.74 -11.30
CA VAL A 140 -10.54 2.90 -11.69
C VAL A 140 -9.18 2.53 -12.29
N ALA A 141 -8.83 1.24 -12.28
CA ALA A 141 -7.54 0.73 -12.73
C ALA A 141 -7.66 -0.64 -13.39
N ASP A 142 -6.75 -0.94 -14.31
CA ASP A 142 -6.69 -2.25 -14.95
C ASP A 142 -5.95 -3.23 -14.04
N ALA A 143 -6.50 -4.44 -13.87
CA ALA A 143 -5.83 -5.51 -13.15
C ALA A 143 -4.54 -5.93 -13.88
N ASN A 144 -3.51 -6.25 -13.11
CA ASN A 144 -2.24 -6.79 -13.56
C ASN A 144 -1.92 -8.08 -12.75
N GLU A 145 -0.77 -8.69 -13.01
CA GLU A 145 -0.34 -9.89 -12.28
C GLU A 145 -0.16 -9.64 -10.76
N ASN A 146 -0.26 -10.69 -9.96
CA ASN A 146 0.09 -10.70 -8.53
C ASN A 146 -0.63 -9.67 -7.65
N ASN A 147 -1.95 -9.50 -7.81
CA ASN A 147 -2.76 -8.55 -7.04
C ASN A 147 -2.32 -7.08 -7.21
N GLU A 148 -1.67 -6.76 -8.34
CA GLU A 148 -1.32 -5.39 -8.71
C GLU A 148 -2.35 -4.82 -9.69
N TYR A 149 -2.52 -3.50 -9.66
CA TYR A 149 -3.39 -2.77 -10.57
C TYR A 149 -2.67 -1.54 -11.07
N ILE A 150 -2.97 -1.13 -12.29
CA ILE A 150 -2.30 -0.02 -12.95
C ILE A 150 -3.34 0.94 -13.49
N SER A 151 -3.24 2.21 -13.10
CA SER A 151 -4.00 3.28 -13.74
C SER A 151 -3.08 4.20 -14.54
N ARG A 152 -3.39 4.38 -15.82
CA ARG A 152 -2.69 5.32 -16.71
C ARG A 152 -3.37 6.70 -16.78
N LYS A 153 -4.45 6.89 -16.02
CA LYS A 153 -5.21 8.15 -15.93
C LYS A 153 -5.18 8.67 -14.49
N PRO A 154 -5.40 9.98 -14.28
CA PRO A 154 -5.61 10.52 -12.94
C PRO A 154 -6.81 9.88 -12.25
N ILE A 155 -6.64 9.44 -10.99
CA ILE A 155 -7.70 8.85 -10.17
C ILE A 155 -7.82 9.57 -8.84
N LYS A 156 -9.04 9.65 -8.31
CA LYS A 156 -9.35 10.32 -7.03
C LYS A 156 -9.61 9.25 -5.96
N PRO A 157 -8.95 9.32 -4.78
CA PRO A 157 -9.24 8.41 -3.68
C PRO A 157 -10.62 8.68 -3.10
N ILE A 158 -11.28 7.63 -2.62
CA ILE A 158 -12.53 7.73 -1.85
C ILE A 158 -12.19 8.13 -0.41
N MET A 159 -11.15 7.51 0.15
CA MET A 159 -10.66 7.73 1.51
C MET A 159 -9.13 7.67 1.54
N ILE A 160 -8.53 8.38 2.50
CA ILE A 160 -7.10 8.31 2.79
C ILE A 160 -6.93 7.93 4.26
N ILE A 161 -6.14 6.90 4.54
CA ILE A 161 -5.87 6.39 5.88
C ILE A 161 -4.41 6.64 6.21
N GLN A 162 -4.13 7.28 7.35
CA GLN A 162 -2.77 7.34 7.87
C GLN A 162 -2.43 6.03 8.59
N VAL A 163 -1.25 5.50 8.30
CA VAL A 163 -0.70 4.31 8.95
C VAL A 163 0.61 4.65 9.63
N GLU A 164 0.90 3.96 10.73
CA GLU A 164 2.13 4.14 11.49
C GLU A 164 2.97 2.85 11.43
N ARG A 165 4.29 3.02 11.39
CA ARG A 165 5.24 1.91 11.36
C ARG A 165 5.06 0.94 12.51
N LYS A 166 4.78 1.45 13.71
CA LYS A 166 4.53 0.65 14.92
C LYS A 166 3.33 -0.31 14.78
N ASN A 167 2.43 -0.04 13.84
CA ASN A 167 1.24 -0.87 13.56
C ASN A 167 1.50 -1.88 12.43
N PHE A 168 2.67 -1.85 11.79
CA PHE A 168 3.04 -2.82 10.77
C PHE A 168 3.59 -4.09 11.44
N PRO A 169 3.01 -5.28 11.20
CA PRO A 169 3.31 -6.46 12.01
C PRO A 169 4.65 -7.14 11.66
N TYR A 170 5.34 -6.67 10.61
CA TYR A 170 6.60 -7.25 10.16
C TYR A 170 7.75 -6.27 10.38
N LYS A 171 8.92 -6.82 10.69
CA LYS A 171 10.16 -6.07 10.62
C LYS A 171 10.46 -5.73 9.15
N ILE A 172 10.90 -4.50 8.91
CA ILE A 172 11.41 -4.09 7.60
C ILE A 172 12.93 -4.19 7.64
N GLU A 173 13.46 -5.14 6.89
CA GLU A 173 14.89 -5.49 6.92
C GLU A 173 15.69 -4.78 5.83
N LYS A 174 17.02 -4.90 5.90
CA LYS A 174 17.89 -4.50 4.80
C LYS A 174 17.83 -5.58 3.72
N ILE A 175 17.75 -5.18 2.45
CA ILE A 175 17.94 -6.11 1.34
C ILE A 175 19.38 -6.66 1.44
N ALA A 176 19.47 -7.99 1.45
CA ALA A 176 20.72 -8.73 1.41
C ALA A 176 21.32 -8.74 -0.01
#